data_AF-A0A1E4J0Y7-F1
#
_entry.id   AF-A0A1E4J0Y7-F1
#
_cell.length_a   1.000
_cell.length_b   1.000
_cell.length_c   1.000
_cell.angle_alpha   90.00
_cell.angle_beta   90.00
_cell.angle_gamma   90.00
#
_symmetry.space_group_name_H-M   'P 1'
#
loop_
_entity.id
_entity.type
_entity.pdbx_description
1 polymer ?
#
loop_
_entity_poly.entity_id
_entity_poly.type
_entity_poly.pdbx_seq_one_letter_code
_entity_poly.pdbx_strand_id
1 'polypeptide(L)'
;MALPAAEIARLVDLAAPVLCLDTCSILDIMRDPNRDTMHAHHVSAGMGLLAAVESKTILVGLIATQVQLELVEHVDHVQEEAKDAMARLGDRVKRIDAIASALGAVGSTDLSHLDDHVVRARAAVDRWVLAALNVPQSNDTAGRALSRLNQAQAPAHKGKDSMKDCVVIETYLEAIRDLREDGLTAPVVFVSSNTKDYAEAPGSRLRAELATEFAPLNIEYASTWDLAKHILGV
;
A
#
# COMPACT_ATOMS: atom_id res chain seq x y z
N MET A 1 -22.44 7.67 3.29
CA MET A 1 -21.98 7.18 1.99
C MET A 1 -20.68 7.84 1.64
N ALA A 2 -19.65 7.04 1.43
CA ALA A 2 -18.32 7.53 1.06
C ALA A 2 -18.22 7.78 -0.46
N LEU A 3 -18.86 6.96 -1.28
CA LEU A 3 -18.87 7.12 -2.74
C LEU A 3 -20.22 7.66 -3.24
N PRO A 4 -20.26 8.43 -4.34
CA PRO A 4 -21.51 8.79 -4.99
C PRO A 4 -22.28 7.54 -5.48
N ALA A 5 -23.60 7.54 -5.39
CA ALA A 5 -24.44 6.40 -5.78
C ALA A 5 -24.21 5.91 -7.22
N ALA A 6 -23.99 6.83 -8.16
CA ALA A 6 -23.68 6.46 -9.55
C ALA A 6 -22.35 5.70 -9.68
N GLU A 7 -21.37 6.02 -8.83
CA GLU A 7 -20.09 5.32 -8.81
C GLU A 7 -20.22 3.95 -8.16
N ILE A 8 -21.00 3.83 -7.07
CA ILE A 8 -21.33 2.54 -6.44
C ILE A 8 -21.99 1.61 -7.46
N ALA A 9 -23.04 2.06 -8.14
CA ALA A 9 -23.73 1.27 -9.17
C ALA A 9 -22.77 0.81 -10.28
N ARG A 10 -21.91 1.72 -10.76
CA ARG A 10 -20.88 1.40 -11.77
C ARG A 10 -19.93 0.29 -11.30
N LEU A 11 -19.48 0.35 -10.05
CA LEU A 11 -18.54 -0.63 -9.48
C LEU A 11 -19.21 -1.99 -9.25
N VAL A 12 -20.47 -1.99 -8.82
CA VAL A 12 -21.27 -3.22 -8.67
C VAL A 12 -21.51 -3.88 -10.01
N ASP A 13 -21.92 -3.12 -11.03
CA ASP A 13 -22.15 -3.63 -12.40
C ASP A 13 -20.87 -4.20 -13.03
N LEU A 14 -19.72 -3.59 -12.74
CA LEU A 14 -18.43 -4.09 -13.19
C LEU A 14 -18.10 -5.46 -12.58
N ALA A 15 -18.55 -5.71 -11.35
CA ALA A 15 -18.32 -6.95 -10.59
C ALA A 15 -16.84 -7.39 -10.51
N ALA A 16 -15.91 -6.44 -10.67
CA ALA A 16 -14.48 -6.70 -10.53
C ALA A 16 -14.07 -6.74 -9.04
N PRO A 17 -13.01 -7.50 -8.70
CA PRO A 17 -12.40 -7.44 -7.38
C PRO A 17 -11.97 -6.00 -7.01
N VAL A 18 -11.87 -5.75 -5.71
CA VAL A 18 -11.53 -4.43 -5.15
C VAL A 18 -10.28 -4.53 -4.28
N LEU A 19 -9.35 -3.59 -4.47
CA LEU A 19 -8.12 -3.46 -3.69
C LEU A 19 -8.10 -2.11 -2.97
N CYS A 20 -8.21 -2.13 -1.65
CA CYS A 20 -8.08 -0.96 -0.77
C CYS A 20 -6.61 -0.76 -0.40
N LEU A 21 -6.05 0.39 -0.77
CA LEU A 21 -4.62 0.68 -0.64
C LEU A 21 -4.29 1.39 0.67
N ASP A 22 -3.18 1.00 1.29
CA ASP A 22 -2.60 1.73 2.43
C ASP A 22 -1.32 2.49 2.01
N THR A 23 -1.03 3.59 2.69
CA THR A 23 0.14 4.45 2.43
C THR A 23 1.44 3.65 2.53
N CYS A 24 1.57 2.81 3.57
CA CYS A 24 2.80 2.04 3.80
C CYS A 24 3.09 1.06 2.67
N SER A 25 2.07 0.36 2.15
CA SER A 25 2.23 -0.57 1.03
C SER A 25 2.71 0.13 -0.23
N ILE A 26 2.13 1.30 -0.56
CA ILE A 26 2.51 2.07 -1.75
C ILE A 26 3.94 2.58 -1.61
N LEU A 27 4.28 3.19 -0.47
CA LEU A 27 5.63 3.74 -0.25
C LEU A 27 6.72 2.67 -0.19
N ASP A 28 6.38 1.43 0.16
CA ASP A 28 7.35 0.33 0.19
C ASP A 28 7.95 0.03 -1.19
N ILE A 29 7.27 0.38 -2.29
CA ILE A 29 7.81 0.32 -3.66
C ILE A 29 9.05 1.22 -3.81
N MET A 30 9.09 2.36 -3.12
CA MET A 30 10.22 3.29 -3.12
C MET A 30 11.24 3.03 -2.01
N ARG A 31 10.85 2.32 -0.94
CA ARG A 31 11.71 2.03 0.21
C ARG A 31 12.61 0.80 0.03
N ASP A 32 12.53 0.11 -1.11
CA ASP A 32 13.33 -1.09 -1.43
C ASP A 32 14.84 -0.94 -1.13
N PRO A 33 15.54 0.15 -1.50
CA PRO A 33 16.97 0.30 -1.19
C PRO A 33 17.31 0.32 0.31
N ASN A 34 16.32 0.54 1.16
CA ASN A 34 16.44 0.67 2.61
C ASN A 34 15.78 -0.50 3.38
N ARG A 35 15.23 -1.51 2.70
CA ARG A 35 14.52 -2.63 3.33
C ARG A 35 15.03 -3.99 2.85
N ASP A 36 15.74 -4.68 3.73
CA ASP A 36 16.21 -6.06 3.50
C ASP A 36 15.08 -7.08 3.26
N THR A 37 13.84 -6.73 3.61
CA THR A 37 12.64 -7.58 3.47
C THR A 37 11.91 -7.38 2.14
N MET A 38 12.34 -6.44 1.30
CA MET A 38 11.79 -6.27 -0.04
C MET A 38 12.45 -7.26 -1.01
N HIS A 39 11.61 -7.94 -1.78
CA HIS A 39 12.03 -8.97 -2.72
C HIS A 39 11.45 -8.69 -4.09
N ALA A 40 12.15 -9.10 -5.15
CA ALA A 40 11.74 -8.85 -6.53
C ALA A 40 10.32 -9.36 -6.84
N HIS A 41 9.89 -10.46 -6.21
CA HIS A 41 8.54 -10.99 -6.39
C HIS A 41 7.46 -10.10 -5.76
N HIS A 42 7.73 -9.47 -4.60
CA HIS A 42 6.84 -8.46 -3.99
C HIS A 42 6.61 -7.28 -4.93
N VAL A 43 7.68 -6.73 -5.51
CA VAL A 43 7.59 -5.61 -6.44
C VAL A 43 6.88 -6.05 -7.73
N SER A 44 7.21 -7.23 -8.26
CA SER A 44 6.57 -7.77 -9.46
C SER A 44 5.06 -7.98 -9.27
N ALA A 45 4.64 -8.50 -8.12
CA ALA A 45 3.23 -8.66 -7.78
C ALA A 45 2.52 -7.30 -7.70
N GLY A 46 3.14 -6.31 -7.04
CA GLY A 46 2.63 -4.93 -6.98
C GLY A 46 2.48 -4.31 -8.37
N MET A 47 3.47 -4.46 -9.25
CA MET A 47 3.38 -3.96 -10.62
C MET A 47 2.32 -4.68 -11.47
N GLY A 48 2.10 -5.98 -11.22
CA GLY A 48 1.02 -6.74 -11.85
C GLY A 48 -0.37 -6.25 -11.42
N LEU A 49 -0.55 -5.99 -10.12
CA LEU A 49 -1.77 -5.40 -9.59
C LEU A 49 -1.99 -3.98 -10.12
N LEU A 50 -0.93 -3.16 -10.21
CA LEU A 50 -1.01 -1.82 -10.79
C LEU A 50 -1.53 -1.88 -12.24
N ALA A 51 -0.98 -2.76 -13.07
CA ALA A 51 -1.46 -2.94 -14.43
C ALA A 51 -2.94 -3.37 -14.49
N ALA A 52 -3.38 -4.22 -13.56
CA ALA A 52 -4.78 -4.61 -13.44
C ALA A 52 -5.68 -3.43 -13.02
N VAL A 53 -5.25 -2.58 -12.09
CA VAL A 53 -5.98 -1.35 -11.70
C VAL A 53 -6.04 -0.35 -12.86
N GLU A 54 -4.94 -0.18 -13.60
CA GLU A 54 -4.89 0.71 -14.77
C GLU A 54 -5.85 0.28 -15.88
N SER A 55 -6.17 -1.01 -15.98
CA SER A 55 -7.18 -1.52 -16.92
C SER A 55 -8.61 -1.06 -16.61
N LYS A 56 -8.86 -0.65 -15.36
CA LYS A 56 -10.17 -0.23 -14.81
C LYS A 56 -11.31 -1.25 -14.96
N THR A 57 -11.01 -2.46 -15.42
CA THR A 57 -11.99 -3.50 -15.75
C THR A 57 -11.67 -4.82 -15.07
N ILE A 58 -10.39 -5.11 -14.83
CA ILE A 58 -9.94 -6.34 -14.17
C ILE A 58 -9.91 -6.18 -12.65
N LEU A 59 -9.50 -5.02 -12.16
CA LEU A 59 -9.35 -4.73 -10.73
C LEU A 59 -9.70 -3.27 -10.46
N VAL A 60 -10.41 -3.02 -9.38
CA VAL A 60 -10.71 -1.67 -8.89
C VAL A 60 -9.77 -1.34 -7.75
N GLY A 61 -8.86 -0.38 -7.94
CA GLY A 61 -8.06 0.17 -6.84
C GLY A 61 -8.81 1.29 -6.14
N LEU A 62 -8.94 1.23 -4.82
CA LEU A 62 -9.47 2.30 -3.98
C LEU A 62 -8.35 2.93 -3.16
N ILE A 63 -8.33 4.26 -3.12
CA ILE A 63 -7.41 5.04 -2.29
C ILE A 63 -8.21 6.04 -1.44
N ALA A 64 -8.16 5.92 -0.12
CA ALA A 64 -8.80 6.89 0.75
C ALA A 64 -8.11 8.26 0.62
N THR A 65 -8.86 9.36 0.71
CA THR A 65 -8.26 10.71 0.68
C THR A 65 -7.19 10.90 1.75
N GLN A 66 -7.33 10.27 2.92
CA GLN A 66 -6.30 10.29 3.95
C GLN A 66 -4.96 9.68 3.48
N VAL A 67 -5.01 8.58 2.73
CA VAL A 67 -3.84 7.94 2.12
C VAL A 67 -3.19 8.87 1.09
N GLN A 68 -3.98 9.53 0.24
CA GLN A 68 -3.44 10.50 -0.72
C GLN A 68 -2.69 11.66 -0.03
N LEU A 69 -3.25 12.19 1.06
CA LEU A 69 -2.62 13.26 1.83
C LEU A 69 -1.28 12.83 2.43
N GLU A 70 -1.22 11.61 2.99
CA GLU A 70 0.02 11.06 3.52
C GLU A 70 1.07 10.78 2.45
N LEU A 71 0.66 10.31 1.28
CA LEU A 71 1.56 10.14 0.15
C LEU A 71 2.17 11.48 -0.26
N VAL A 72 1.37 12.54 -0.38
CA VAL A 72 1.86 13.90 -0.68
C VAL A 72 2.83 14.39 0.41
N GLU A 73 2.54 14.11 1.68
CA GLU A 73 3.39 14.51 2.82
C GLU A 73 4.75 13.78 2.82
N HIS A 74 4.80 12.52 2.40
CA HIS A 74 5.96 11.66 2.61
C HIS A 74 6.75 11.28 1.35
N VAL A 75 6.15 11.36 0.15
CA VAL A 75 6.75 10.81 -1.07
C VAL A 75 8.10 11.43 -1.41
N ASP A 76 8.25 12.75 -1.26
CA ASP A 76 9.50 13.44 -1.60
C ASP A 76 10.61 13.09 -0.60
N HIS A 77 10.28 13.01 0.69
CA HIS A 77 11.23 12.59 1.71
C HIS A 77 11.71 11.15 1.49
N VAL A 78 10.78 10.22 1.23
CA VAL A 78 11.12 8.82 0.92
C VAL A 78 11.97 8.72 -0.35
N GLN A 79 11.71 9.58 -1.35
CA GLN A 79 12.53 9.63 -2.56
C GLN A 79 13.98 10.05 -2.26
N GLU A 80 14.18 11.08 -1.44
CA GLU A 80 15.52 11.53 -1.06
C GLU A 80 16.25 10.46 -0.22
N GLU A 81 15.57 9.81 0.72
CA GLU A 81 16.15 8.70 1.48
C GLU A 81 16.60 7.54 0.58
N ALA A 82 15.83 7.23 -0.46
CA ALA A 82 16.18 6.22 -1.45
C ALA A 82 17.38 6.65 -2.31
N LYS A 83 17.44 7.92 -2.77
CA LYS A 83 18.59 8.46 -3.50
C LYS A 83 19.86 8.35 -2.68
N ASP A 84 19.80 8.76 -1.42
CA ASP A 84 20.92 8.70 -0.48
C ASP A 84 21.40 7.27 -0.27
N ALA A 85 20.48 6.31 -0.17
CA ALA A 85 20.81 4.89 -0.05
C ALA A 85 21.54 4.36 -1.29
N MET A 86 21.03 4.70 -2.48
CA MET A 86 21.65 4.31 -3.75
C MET A 86 23.03 4.94 -3.93
N ALA A 87 23.21 6.21 -3.55
CA ALA A 87 24.51 6.87 -3.56
C ALA A 87 25.52 6.16 -2.63
N ARG A 88 25.09 5.84 -1.40
CA ARG A 88 25.90 5.07 -0.44
C ARG A 88 26.27 3.69 -0.97
N LEU A 89 25.36 3.00 -1.67
CA LEU A 89 25.65 1.73 -2.32
C LEU A 89 26.73 1.90 -3.40
N GLY A 90 26.58 2.90 -4.27
CA GLY A 90 27.55 3.21 -5.32
C GLY A 90 28.94 3.48 -4.76
N ASP A 91 29.06 4.28 -3.70
CA ASP A 91 30.34 4.58 -3.05
C ASP A 91 30.96 3.34 -2.38
N ARG A 92 30.14 2.47 -1.80
CA ARG A 92 30.60 1.19 -1.24
C ARG A 92 31.17 0.28 -2.32
N VAL A 93 30.49 0.16 -3.47
CA VAL A 93 30.96 -0.66 -4.60
C VAL A 93 32.26 -0.09 -5.18
N LYS A 94 32.34 1.23 -5.42
CA LYS A 94 33.57 1.90 -5.88
C LYS A 94 34.76 1.63 -4.95
N ARG A 95 34.54 1.67 -3.63
CA ARG A 95 35.59 1.36 -2.64
C ARG A 95 36.05 -0.09 -2.74
N ILE A 96 35.12 -1.03 -2.90
CA ILE A 96 35.44 -2.46 -3.06
C ILE A 96 36.21 -2.70 -4.35
N ASP A 97 35.78 -2.13 -5.48
CA ASP A 97 36.48 -2.23 -6.76
C ASP A 97 37.92 -1.69 -6.67
N ALA A 98 38.11 -0.56 -5.98
CA ALA A 98 39.45 0.01 -5.75
C ALA A 98 40.36 -0.95 -4.95
N ILE A 99 39.82 -1.60 -3.90
CA ILE A 99 40.54 -2.61 -3.12
C ILE A 99 40.84 -3.85 -3.98
N ALA A 100 39.86 -4.36 -4.73
CA ALA A 100 40.01 -5.53 -5.58
C ALA A 100 41.07 -5.28 -6.67
N SER A 101 41.06 -4.09 -7.28
CA SER A 101 42.08 -3.68 -8.24
C SER A 101 43.49 -3.64 -7.62
N ALA A 102 43.62 -3.09 -6.40
CA ALA A 102 44.89 -3.12 -5.67
C ALA A 102 45.37 -4.55 -5.34
N LEU A 103 44.45 -5.52 -5.22
CA LEU A 103 44.72 -6.94 -5.03
C LEU A 103 44.93 -7.71 -6.35
N GLY A 104 44.94 -7.03 -7.51
CA GLY A 104 45.23 -7.62 -8.82
C GLY A 104 44.00 -8.11 -9.59
N ALA A 105 42.78 -7.79 -9.15
CA ALA A 105 41.58 -8.04 -9.94
C ALA A 105 41.52 -7.11 -11.16
N VAL A 106 40.97 -7.61 -12.27
CA VAL A 106 40.75 -6.85 -13.50
C VAL A 106 39.24 -6.69 -13.70
N GLY A 107 38.79 -5.44 -13.87
CA GLY A 107 37.38 -5.10 -14.10
C GLY A 107 36.85 -4.10 -13.08
N SER A 108 35.62 -3.64 -13.33
CA SER A 108 34.83 -2.80 -12.43
C SER A 108 33.40 -3.28 -12.42
N THR A 109 32.71 -3.08 -11.31
CA THR A 109 31.29 -3.38 -11.18
C THR A 109 30.47 -2.32 -11.93
N ASP A 110 29.62 -2.74 -12.86
CA ASP A 110 28.70 -1.85 -13.57
C ASP A 110 27.35 -1.75 -12.84
N LEU A 111 27.01 -0.53 -12.41
CA LEU A 111 25.76 -0.20 -11.71
C LEU A 111 24.81 0.68 -12.54
N SER A 112 25.12 0.94 -13.82
CA SER A 112 24.37 1.89 -14.65
C SER A 112 22.87 1.58 -14.77
N HIS A 113 22.47 0.31 -14.69
CA HIS A 113 21.07 -0.11 -14.68
C HIS A 113 20.26 0.40 -13.45
N LEU A 114 20.95 0.92 -12.43
CA LEU A 114 20.36 1.47 -11.22
C LEU A 114 20.23 3.00 -11.23
N ASP A 115 20.80 3.70 -12.22
CA ASP A 115 20.89 5.17 -12.24
C ASP A 115 19.52 5.87 -12.15
N ASP A 116 18.51 5.30 -12.78
CA ASP A 116 17.12 5.76 -12.79
C ASP A 116 16.21 4.94 -11.86
N HIS A 117 16.76 4.06 -11.01
CA HIS A 117 15.96 3.19 -10.13
C HIS A 117 14.97 3.97 -9.28
N VAL A 118 15.43 5.03 -8.59
CA VAL A 118 14.56 5.86 -7.73
C VAL A 118 13.50 6.59 -8.56
N VAL A 119 13.85 7.03 -9.78
CA VAL A 119 12.91 7.68 -10.70
C VAL A 119 11.82 6.71 -11.14
N ARG A 120 12.18 5.47 -11.50
CA ARG A 120 11.22 4.42 -11.85
C ARG A 120 10.32 4.05 -10.67
N ALA A 121 10.87 3.95 -9.47
CA ALA A 121 10.08 3.65 -8.26
C ALA A 121 9.09 4.77 -7.95
N ARG A 122 9.50 6.04 -8.06
CA ARG A 122 8.60 7.21 -7.93
C ARG A 122 7.49 7.17 -8.98
N ALA A 123 7.84 6.93 -10.24
CA ALA A 123 6.85 6.84 -11.32
C ALA A 123 5.82 5.72 -11.09
N ALA A 124 6.21 4.60 -10.46
CA ALA A 124 5.28 3.54 -10.08
C ALA A 124 4.29 4.00 -8.98
N VAL A 125 4.75 4.74 -7.98
CA VAL A 125 3.88 5.34 -6.94
C VAL A 125 2.92 6.35 -7.54
N ASP A 126 3.39 7.24 -8.42
CA ASP A 126 2.54 8.23 -9.08
C ASP A 126 1.44 7.56 -9.93
N ARG A 127 1.78 6.45 -10.61
CA ARG A 127 0.80 5.63 -11.35
C ARG A 127 -0.26 5.00 -10.46
N TRP A 128 0.12 4.49 -9.28
CA TRP A 128 -0.86 3.99 -8.30
C TRP A 128 -1.87 5.05 -7.89
N VAL A 129 -1.40 6.25 -7.57
CA VAL A 129 -2.26 7.39 -7.18
C VAL A 129 -3.18 7.80 -8.34
N LEU A 130 -2.67 7.82 -9.57
CA LEU A 130 -3.44 8.19 -10.75
C LEU A 130 -4.49 7.14 -11.14
N ALA A 131 -4.18 5.86 -10.99
CA ALA A 131 -5.03 4.76 -11.42
C ALA A 131 -6.15 4.43 -10.42
N ALA A 132 -5.89 4.61 -9.12
CA ALA A 132 -6.85 4.31 -8.07
C ALA A 132 -7.98 5.35 -8.00
N LEU A 133 -9.18 4.87 -7.68
CA LEU A 133 -10.35 5.70 -7.41
C LEU A 133 -10.24 6.29 -5.99
N ASN A 134 -10.31 7.62 -5.89
CA ASN A 134 -10.32 8.29 -4.60
C ASN A 134 -11.64 8.06 -3.85
N VAL A 135 -11.55 7.63 -2.61
CA VAL A 135 -12.67 7.48 -1.68
C VAL A 135 -12.62 8.64 -0.69
N PRO A 136 -13.55 9.62 -0.76
CA PRO A 136 -13.57 10.72 0.17
C PRO A 136 -14.07 10.29 1.55
N GLN A 137 -13.67 11.03 2.58
CA GLN A 137 -14.18 10.84 3.93
C GLN A 137 -15.61 11.39 4.02
N SER A 138 -16.52 10.61 4.60
CA SER A 138 -17.84 11.13 4.96
C SER A 138 -17.75 12.00 6.22
N ASN A 139 -18.77 12.82 6.47
CA ASN A 139 -18.84 13.65 7.69
C ASN A 139 -18.75 12.85 8.99
N ASP A 140 -19.20 11.58 8.97
CA ASP A 140 -19.23 10.72 10.15
C ASP A 140 -17.92 9.91 10.35
N THR A 141 -17.09 9.82 9.31
CA THR A 141 -15.85 9.04 9.32
C THR A 141 -14.92 9.49 10.46
N ALA A 142 -14.74 10.80 10.62
CA ALA A 142 -13.89 11.37 11.66
C ALA A 142 -14.40 11.02 13.08
N GLY A 143 -15.72 11.03 13.29
CA GLY A 143 -16.34 10.69 14.57
C GLY A 143 -16.11 9.22 14.95
N ARG A 144 -16.25 8.30 13.98
CA ARG A 144 -15.97 6.87 14.20
C ARG A 144 -14.48 6.61 14.45
N ALA A 145 -13.61 7.26 13.68
CA ALA A 145 -12.16 7.15 13.86
C ALA A 145 -11.72 7.65 15.24
N LEU A 146 -12.30 8.76 15.72
CA LEU A 146 -12.06 9.27 17.07
C LEU A 146 -12.55 8.30 18.15
N SER A 147 -13.72 7.69 17.95
CA SER A 147 -14.26 6.67 18.85
C SER A 147 -13.32 5.46 18.94
N ARG A 148 -12.84 4.96 17.79
CA ARG A 148 -11.86 3.88 17.69
C ARG A 148 -10.57 4.21 18.43
N LEU A 149 -10.05 5.42 18.24
CA LEU A 149 -8.85 5.92 18.95
C LEU A 149 -9.05 5.95 20.47
N ASN A 150 -10.17 6.51 20.94
CA ASN A 150 -10.48 6.61 22.37
C ASN A 150 -10.66 5.23 23.03
N GLN A 151 -11.13 4.25 22.27
CA GLN A 151 -11.31 2.87 22.74
C GLN A 151 -10.04 2.02 22.58
N ALA A 152 -8.97 2.57 21.98
CA ALA A 152 -7.74 1.86 21.64
C ALA A 152 -8.00 0.59 20.80
N GLN A 153 -8.94 0.68 19.87
CA GLN A 153 -9.31 -0.38 18.93
C GLN A 153 -8.45 -0.26 17.66
N ALA A 154 -7.97 -1.39 17.15
CA ALA A 154 -7.03 -1.42 16.02
C ALA A 154 -7.54 -0.63 14.79
N PRO A 155 -6.68 0.14 14.07
CA PRO A 155 -5.23 0.21 14.24
C PRO A 155 -4.74 1.09 15.41
N ALA A 156 -5.64 1.71 16.19
CA ALA A 156 -5.23 2.48 17.36
C ALA A 156 -4.76 1.60 18.52
N HIS A 157 -3.75 2.09 19.23
CA HIS A 157 -3.22 1.50 20.45
C HIS A 157 -2.92 2.59 21.48
N LYS A 158 -2.89 2.22 22.76
CA LYS A 158 -2.58 3.16 23.85
C LYS A 158 -1.19 3.79 23.64
N GLY A 159 -1.15 5.12 23.61
CA GLY A 159 0.11 5.89 23.58
C GLY A 159 0.69 6.14 22.18
N LYS A 160 0.01 5.75 21.10
CA LYS A 160 0.40 6.06 19.72
C LYS A 160 -0.67 6.91 19.05
N ASP A 161 -0.27 8.00 18.40
CA ASP A 161 -1.17 8.72 17.49
C ASP A 161 -1.39 7.86 16.24
N SER A 162 -2.57 7.26 16.17
CA SER A 162 -2.99 6.38 15.07
C SER A 162 -4.27 6.92 14.41
N MET A 163 -4.55 8.21 14.62
CA MET A 163 -5.81 8.83 14.15
C MET A 163 -5.93 8.74 12.63
N LYS A 164 -4.82 8.97 11.92
CA LYS A 164 -4.78 8.89 10.46
C LYS A 164 -5.13 7.47 9.97
N ASP A 165 -4.51 6.44 10.55
CA ASP A 165 -4.79 5.03 10.22
C ASP A 165 -6.24 4.62 10.55
N CYS A 166 -6.79 5.15 11.65
CA CYS A 166 -8.20 4.95 11.99
C CYS A 166 -9.13 5.56 10.94
N VAL A 167 -8.83 6.76 10.45
CA VAL A 167 -9.61 7.41 9.39
C VAL A 167 -9.56 6.60 8.10
N VAL A 168 -8.40 6.05 7.73
CA VAL A 168 -8.27 5.17 6.55
C VAL A 168 -9.19 3.95 6.65
N ILE A 169 -9.14 3.24 7.78
CA ILE A 169 -9.99 2.05 7.98
C ILE A 169 -11.46 2.40 8.00
N GLU A 170 -11.87 3.45 8.72
CA GLU A 170 -13.28 3.86 8.76
C GLU A 170 -13.83 4.26 7.39
N THR A 171 -12.97 4.85 6.54
CA THR A 171 -13.31 5.19 5.16
C THR A 171 -13.56 3.93 4.34
N TYR A 172 -12.67 2.93 4.43
CA TYR A 172 -12.85 1.68 3.69
C TYR A 172 -14.01 0.83 4.22
N LEU A 173 -14.20 0.75 5.54
CA LEU A 173 -15.35 0.04 6.11
C LEU A 173 -16.67 0.65 5.64
N GLU A 174 -16.78 1.98 5.53
CA GLU A 174 -17.97 2.63 4.97
C GLU A 174 -18.12 2.36 3.48
N ALA A 175 -17.08 2.59 2.66
CA ALA A 175 -17.16 2.42 1.22
C ALA A 175 -17.49 0.98 0.81
N ILE A 176 -16.88 0.00 1.48
CA ILE A 176 -17.17 -1.41 1.20
C ILE A 176 -18.57 -1.79 1.70
N ARG A 177 -19.04 -1.25 2.83
CA ARG A 177 -20.42 -1.46 3.27
C ARG A 177 -21.41 -0.96 2.23
N ASP A 178 -21.22 0.26 1.74
CA ASP A 178 -22.07 0.84 0.69
C ASP A 178 -22.09 -0.06 -0.57
N LEU A 179 -20.91 -0.56 -0.99
CA LEU A 179 -20.82 -1.49 -2.13
C LEU A 179 -21.50 -2.84 -1.89
N ARG A 180 -21.41 -3.40 -0.67
CA ARG A 180 -22.07 -4.67 -0.31
C ARG A 180 -23.58 -4.50 -0.25
N GLU A 181 -24.07 -3.39 0.30
CA GLU A 181 -25.50 -3.08 0.36
C GLU A 181 -26.13 -2.95 -1.03
N ASP A 182 -25.39 -2.42 -2.00
CA ASP A 182 -25.81 -2.35 -3.42
C ASP A 182 -25.54 -3.64 -4.22
N GLY A 183 -24.97 -4.67 -3.59
CA GLY A 183 -24.91 -6.02 -4.16
C GLY A 183 -23.56 -6.47 -4.74
N LEU A 184 -22.46 -5.74 -4.48
CA LEU A 184 -21.12 -6.22 -4.85
C LEU A 184 -20.81 -7.53 -4.13
N THR A 185 -20.53 -8.59 -4.88
CA THR A 185 -20.13 -9.90 -4.32
C THR A 185 -18.66 -10.25 -4.58
N ALA A 186 -17.97 -9.46 -5.39
CA ALA A 186 -16.57 -9.68 -5.75
C ALA A 186 -15.62 -9.62 -4.53
N PRO A 187 -14.44 -10.28 -4.59
CA PRO A 187 -13.44 -10.22 -3.53
C PRO A 187 -13.00 -8.79 -3.23
N VAL A 188 -12.78 -8.48 -1.96
CA VAL A 188 -12.22 -7.20 -1.51
C VAL A 188 -11.00 -7.47 -0.66
N VAL A 189 -9.88 -6.83 -0.97
CA VAL A 189 -8.63 -6.94 -0.20
C VAL A 189 -8.18 -5.57 0.30
N PHE A 190 -7.87 -5.47 1.58
CA PHE A 190 -7.09 -4.37 2.15
C PHE A 190 -5.62 -4.76 2.24
N VAL A 191 -4.74 -3.99 1.58
CA VAL A 191 -3.30 -4.25 1.56
C VAL A 191 -2.54 -3.24 2.41
N SER A 192 -1.91 -3.72 3.49
CA SER A 192 -1.04 -2.90 4.34
C SER A 192 0.19 -3.67 4.79
N SER A 193 1.38 -3.16 4.48
CA SER A 193 2.63 -3.66 5.04
C SER A 193 2.87 -3.27 6.50
N ASN A 194 1.98 -2.46 7.10
CA ASN A 194 2.02 -2.08 8.51
C ASN A 194 1.46 -3.20 9.41
N THR A 195 2.18 -4.31 9.51
CA THR A 195 1.74 -5.46 10.31
C THR A 195 1.69 -5.18 11.80
N LYS A 196 2.33 -4.11 12.30
CA LYS A 196 2.35 -3.79 13.74
C LYS A 196 0.99 -3.33 14.24
N ASP A 197 0.30 -2.54 13.43
CA ASP A 197 -0.99 -1.96 13.80
C ASP A 197 -2.15 -2.86 13.34
N TYR A 198 -1.99 -3.59 12.22
CA TYR A 198 -3.06 -4.40 11.64
C TYR A 198 -3.02 -5.89 12.02
N ALA A 199 -1.85 -6.49 12.26
CA ALA A 199 -1.73 -7.92 12.53
C ALA A 199 -1.40 -8.22 14.01
N GLU A 200 -1.71 -9.43 14.46
CA GLU A 200 -1.32 -9.86 15.83
C GLU A 200 0.20 -10.03 15.96
N ALA A 201 0.85 -10.44 14.88
CA ALA A 201 2.29 -10.61 14.73
C ALA A 201 2.66 -10.47 13.24
N PRO A 202 3.95 -10.21 12.91
CA PRO A 202 4.40 -10.19 11.52
C PRO A 202 4.08 -11.52 10.82
N GLY A 203 3.43 -11.46 9.65
CA GLY A 203 3.00 -12.64 8.89
C GLY A 203 1.84 -13.42 9.50
N SER A 204 1.19 -12.89 10.54
CA SER A 204 0.00 -13.50 11.14
C SER A 204 -1.30 -12.87 10.62
N ARG A 205 -2.42 -13.37 11.14
CA ARG A 205 -3.77 -12.92 10.81
C ARG A 205 -4.00 -11.49 11.34
N LEU A 206 -4.96 -10.82 10.70
CA LEU A 206 -5.52 -9.55 11.14
C LEU A 206 -5.90 -9.63 12.63
N ARG A 207 -5.69 -8.55 13.39
CA ARG A 207 -6.10 -8.46 14.79
C ARG A 207 -7.58 -8.83 14.94
N ALA A 208 -7.89 -9.64 15.95
CA ALA A 208 -9.22 -10.22 16.15
C ALA A 208 -10.35 -9.17 16.09
N GLU A 209 -10.19 -8.02 16.73
CA GLU A 209 -11.17 -6.92 16.72
C GLU A 209 -11.47 -6.45 15.29
N LEU A 210 -10.43 -6.14 14.51
CA LEU A 210 -10.60 -5.68 13.13
C LEU A 210 -11.11 -6.80 12.21
N ALA A 211 -10.75 -8.06 12.50
CA ALA A 211 -11.30 -9.22 11.80
C ALA A 211 -12.82 -9.37 11.99
N THR A 212 -13.37 -9.03 13.16
CA THR A 212 -14.83 -9.04 13.37
C THR A 212 -15.57 -7.99 12.54
N GLU A 213 -14.89 -6.91 12.16
CA GLU A 213 -15.46 -5.86 11.30
C GLU A 213 -15.30 -6.16 9.82
N PHE A 214 -14.20 -6.83 9.46
CA PHE A 214 -13.90 -7.23 8.08
C PHE A 214 -14.77 -8.41 7.63
N ALA A 215 -15.07 -9.36 8.53
CA ALA A 215 -15.80 -10.58 8.19
C ALA A 215 -17.21 -10.34 7.60
N PRO A 216 -18.08 -9.48 8.18
CA PRO A 216 -19.40 -9.19 7.60
C PRO A 216 -19.33 -8.54 6.23
N LEU A 217 -18.24 -7.82 5.94
CA LEU A 217 -18.00 -7.15 4.66
C LEU A 217 -17.23 -8.02 3.65
N ASN A 218 -16.83 -9.23 4.06
CA ASN A 218 -15.96 -10.11 3.31
C ASN A 218 -14.72 -9.38 2.76
N ILE A 219 -14.03 -8.67 3.65
CA ILE A 219 -12.75 -8.02 3.37
C ILE A 219 -11.63 -8.95 3.85
N GLU A 220 -10.69 -9.25 2.97
CA GLU A 220 -9.47 -9.97 3.34
C GLU A 220 -8.31 -8.99 3.58
N TYR A 221 -7.40 -9.36 4.46
CA TYR A 221 -6.19 -8.57 4.73
C TYR A 221 -4.97 -9.22 4.09
N ALA A 222 -4.19 -8.42 3.37
CA ALA A 222 -2.92 -8.81 2.81
C ALA A 222 -1.79 -7.94 3.35
N SER A 223 -0.75 -8.57 3.93
CA SER A 223 0.44 -7.88 4.41
C SER A 223 1.49 -7.61 3.32
N THR A 224 1.34 -8.26 2.16
CA THR A 224 2.23 -8.10 0.99
C THR A 224 1.43 -8.06 -0.30
N TRP A 225 2.05 -7.53 -1.35
CA TRP A 225 1.46 -7.46 -2.69
C TRP A 225 1.18 -8.83 -3.30
N ASP A 226 2.01 -9.84 -3.02
CA ASP A 226 1.85 -11.20 -3.53
C ASP A 226 0.63 -11.87 -2.94
N LEU A 227 0.43 -11.70 -1.62
CA LEU A 227 -0.73 -12.23 -0.93
C LEU A 227 -2.00 -11.54 -1.45
N ALA A 228 -1.97 -10.21 -1.62
CA ALA A 228 -3.08 -9.47 -2.19
C ALA A 228 -3.43 -9.99 -3.60
N LYS A 229 -2.42 -10.19 -4.44
CA LYS A 229 -2.57 -10.72 -5.80
C LYS A 229 -3.16 -12.13 -5.79
N HIS A 230 -2.66 -13.00 -4.91
CA HIS A 230 -3.17 -14.36 -4.77
C HIS A 230 -4.65 -14.39 -4.37
N ILE A 231 -5.05 -13.60 -3.36
CA ILE A 231 -6.44 -13.53 -2.88
C ILE A 231 -7.37 -12.98 -3.98
N LEU A 232 -6.94 -11.94 -4.69
CA LEU A 232 -7.75 -11.32 -5.75
C LEU A 232 -7.83 -12.17 -7.03
N GLY A 233 -6.95 -13.16 -7.20
CA GLY A 233 -6.96 -14.07 -8.36
C GLY A 233 -6.55 -13.41 -9.67
N VAL A 234 -5.70 -12.37 -9.62
CA VAL A 234 -5.25 -11.55 -10.76
C VAL A 234 -3.79 -11.77 -11.11
#